data_AF-A0A800D6V1-F1
#
_entry.id   AF-A0A800D6V1-F1
#
_cell.length_a   1.000
_cell.length_b   1.000
_cell.length_c   1.000
_cell.angle_alpha   90.00
_cell.angle_beta   90.00
_cell.angle_gamma   90.00
#
_symmetry.space_group_name_H-M   'P 1'
#
loop_
_entity.id
_entity.type
_entity.pdbx_description
1 polymer ?
#
loop_
_entity_poly.entity_id
_entity_poly.type
_entity_poly.pdbx_seq_one_letter_code
_entity_poly.pdbx_strand_id
1 'polypeptide(L)' 'MDIARDAMRLLGQGKSLPEIRAFVDRQYSRFGQPTDTEPVE' A
#
# COMPACT_ATOMS: atom_id res chain seq x y z
N MET A 1 -0.59 0.50 -14.11
CA MET A 1 -0.12 0.57 -12.72
C MET A 1 -1.30 1.07 -11.90
N ASP A 2 -1.79 0.31 -10.94
CA ASP A 2 -3.07 0.59 -10.26
C ASP A 2 -2.94 0.17 -8.79
N ILE A 3 -2.92 1.17 -7.90
CA ILE A 3 -2.71 1.00 -6.46
C ILE A 3 -3.78 0.10 -5.81
N ALA A 4 -5.03 0.19 -6.27
CA ALA A 4 -6.12 -0.59 -5.73
C ALA A 4 -6.01 -2.07 -6.15
N ARG A 5 -5.70 -2.31 -7.43
CA ARG A 5 -5.49 -3.68 -7.93
C ARG A 5 -4.32 -4.37 -7.23
N ASP A 6 -3.21 -3.65 -7.02
CA ASP A 6 -2.04 -4.20 -6.34
C ASP A 6 -2.29 -4.46 -4.85
N ALA A 7 -3.02 -3.59 -4.16
CA ALA A 7 -3.41 -3.81 -2.77
C ALA A 7 -4.32 -5.04 -2.61
N MET A 8 -5.34 -5.18 -3.47
CA MET A 8 -6.24 -6.34 -3.45
C MET A 8 -5.51 -7.66 -3.75
N ARG A 9 -4.53 -7.62 -4.67
CA ARG A 9 -3.68 -8.78 -4.96
C ARG A 9 -2.88 -9.22 -3.74
N LEU A 10 -2.26 -8.27 -3.02
CA LEU A 10 -1.47 -8.57 -1.82
C LEU A 10 -2.35 -9.08 -0.67
N LEU A 11 -3.55 -8.51 -0.50
CA LEU A 11 -4.54 -9.02 0.44
C LEU A 11 -4.92 -10.47 0.12
N GLY A 12 -5.16 -10.79 -1.16
CA GLY A 12 -5.43 -12.17 -1.62
C GLY A 12 -4.27 -13.14 -1.41
N GLN A 13 -3.04 -12.63 -1.19
CA GLN A 13 -1.85 -13.42 -0.83
C GLN A 13 -1.67 -13.59 0.69
N GLY A 14 -2.61 -13.06 1.50
CA GLY A 14 -2.55 -13.14 2.96
C GLY A 14 -1.58 -12.14 3.59
N LYS A 15 -1.19 -11.08 2.87
CA LYS A 15 -0.35 -10.01 3.44
C LYS A 15 -1.11 -9.20 4.48
N SER A 16 -0.41 -8.83 5.54
CA SER A 16 -0.93 -7.93 6.57
C SER A 16 -1.07 -6.49 6.05
N LEU A 17 -1.93 -5.69 6.69
CA LEU A 17 -2.12 -4.29 6.29
C LEU A 17 -0.81 -3.46 6.37
N PRO A 18 0.08 -3.63 7.38
CA PRO A 18 1.37 -2.94 7.41
C PRO A 18 2.27 -3.31 6.22
N GLU A 19 2.29 -4.57 5.80
CA GLU A 19 3.06 -5.00 4.63
C GLU A 19 2.51 -4.38 3.32
N ILE A 20 1.18 -4.30 3.20
CA ILE A 20 0.53 -3.67 2.05
C ILE A 20 0.86 -2.18 2.02
N ARG A 21 0.80 -1.50 3.17
CA ARG A 21 1.17 -0.08 3.29
C ARG A 21 2.62 0.16 2.89
N ALA A 22 3.55 -0.64 3.41
CA ALA A 22 4.97 -0.54 3.08
C ALA A 22 5.26 -0.78 1.58
N PHE A 23 4.51 -1.68 0.93
CA PHE A 23 4.59 -1.88 -0.52
C PHE A 23 4.10 -0.64 -1.27
N VAL A 24 2.94 -0.11 -0.88
CA VAL A 24 2.32 1.07 -1.51
C VAL A 24 3.25 2.27 -1.41
N ASP A 25 3.77 2.57 -0.21
CA ASP A 25 4.66 3.72 0.00
C ASP A 25 5.91 3.59 -0.88
N ARG A 26 6.56 2.42 -0.88
CA ARG A 26 7.76 2.18 -1.70
C ARG A 26 7.50 2.34 -3.20
N GLN A 27 6.36 1.86 -3.68
CA GLN A 27 6.07 1.76 -5.10
C GLN A 27 5.45 3.04 -5.68
N TYR A 28 4.70 3.78 -4.87
CA TYR A 28 3.87 4.91 -5.32
C TYR A 28 4.31 6.29 -4.79
N SER A 29 5.18 6.41 -3.79
CA SER A 29 5.66 7.73 -3.33
C SER A 29 6.38 8.54 -4.41
N ARG A 30 6.84 7.90 -5.49
CA ARG A 30 7.41 8.59 -6.67
C ARG A 30 6.38 9.44 -7.43
N PHE A 31 5.09 9.22 -7.21
CA PHE A 31 4.01 9.93 -7.91
C PHE A 31 3.41 11.08 -7.09
N GLY A 32 3.79 11.21 -5.82
CA GLY A 32 3.29 12.25 -4.93
C GLY A 32 3.61 11.96 -3.47
N GLN A 33 3.48 13.00 -2.64
CA GLN A 33 3.59 12.83 -1.18
C GLN A 33 2.45 11.95 -0.66
N PRO A 34 2.70 11.09 0.34
CA PRO A 34 1.66 10.30 0.96
C PRO A 34 0.69 11.21 1.72
N THR A 35 -0.59 10.84 1.70
CA THR A 35 -1.61 11.48 2.56
C THR A 35 -1.33 11.10 4.01
N ASP A 36 -1.35 12.09 4.90
CA ASP A 36 -1.28 11.87 6.34
C ASP A 36 -2.51 11.07 6.78
N THR A 37 -2.26 9.82 7.12
CA THR A 37 -3.26 8.79 7.41
C THR A 37 -2.81 8.12 8.70
N GLU A 38 -3.78 7.68 9.50
CA GLU A 38 -3.47 7.00 10.76
C GLU A 38 -2.53 5.81 10.54
N PRO A 39 -1.66 5.49 11.52
CA PRO A 39 -0.83 4.30 11.48
C PRO A 39 -1.68 3.05 11.27
N VAL A 40 -1.16 2.14 10.45
CA VAL A 40 -1.78 0.83 10.23
C VAL A 40 -1.18 -0.14 11.24
N GLU A 41 -2.00 -0.63 12.17
CA GLU A 41 -1.65 -1.65 13.18
C GLU A 41 -1.72 -3.08 12.62
#